data_AF-A0A958FZL1-F1
#
_entry.id   AF-A0A958FZL1-F1
#
_cell.length_a   1.000
_cell.length_b   1.000
_cell.length_c   1.000
_cell.angle_alpha   90.00
_cell.angle_beta   90.00
_cell.angle_gamma   90.00
#
_symmetry.space_group_name_H-M   'P 1'
#
loop_
_entity.id
_entity.type
_entity.pdbx_description
1 polymer ?
#
loop_
_entity_poly.entity_id
_entity_poly.type
_entity_poly.pdbx_seq_one_letter_code
_entity_poly.pdbx_strand_id
1 'polypeptide(L)'
;MSHEIALNIDIEKVIQEPPIALKDSWRGRLWLLVVISFVVFLAALATDYPPELLWGAYYVNLTFFMGLACGSVMIAAIFQIVRAKWSPPVRRLAEAHIAFLPWALFLWGLTWFGREYLFYWGRAPMPGREVWMQPAFVYIRFGILLFFLFFM
;
A
#
# COMPACT_ATOMS: atom_id res chain seq x y z
N MET A 1 20.14 -32.09 25.53
CA MET A 1 21.15 -31.88 24.48
C MET A 1 20.44 -31.90 23.14
N SER A 2 20.01 -30.73 22.63
CA SER A 2 19.51 -30.61 21.27
C SER A 2 20.71 -30.71 20.32
N HIS A 3 20.67 -31.66 19.39
CA HIS A 3 21.62 -31.72 18.29
C HIS A 3 21.45 -30.46 17.44
N GLU A 4 22.25 -29.43 17.69
CA GLU A 4 22.40 -28.34 16.75
C GLU A 4 23.09 -28.91 15.51
N ILE A 5 22.29 -29.25 14.51
CA ILE A 5 22.77 -29.43 13.15
C ILE A 5 23.28 -28.04 12.75
N ALA A 6 24.56 -27.78 12.97
CA ALA A 6 25.24 -26.60 12.48
C ALA A 6 25.11 -26.66 10.95
N LEU A 7 24.11 -25.96 10.43
CA LEU A 7 23.94 -25.72 9.01
C LEU A 7 25.28 -25.18 8.51
N ASN A 8 26.01 -26.00 7.76
CA ASN A 8 27.31 -25.67 7.18
C ASN A 8 27.08 -24.65 6.06
N ILE A 9 26.74 -23.43 6.45
CA ILE A 9 26.52 -22.30 5.56
C ILE A 9 27.87 -21.65 5.36
N ASP A 10 28.41 -21.83 4.16
CA ASP A 10 29.60 -21.15 3.71
C ASP A 10 29.33 -19.63 3.64
N ILE A 11 29.78 -18.90 4.66
CA ILE A 11 29.51 -17.46 4.81
C ILE A 11 30.23 -16.67 3.72
N GLU A 12 31.41 -17.10 3.30
CA GLU A 12 32.16 -16.44 2.22
C GLU A 12 31.37 -16.50 0.91
N LYS A 13 30.76 -17.65 0.63
CA LYS A 13 29.87 -17.81 -0.51
C LYS A 13 28.63 -16.92 -0.42
N VAL A 14 27.95 -16.86 0.73
CA VAL A 14 26.73 -16.05 0.90
C VAL A 14 27.00 -14.55 0.73
N ILE A 15 28.19 -14.08 1.12
CA ILE A 15 28.59 -12.67 0.95
C ILE A 15 28.86 -12.33 -0.52
N GLN A 16 29.34 -13.30 -1.31
CA GLN A 16 29.67 -13.10 -2.73
C GLN A 16 28.48 -13.25 -3.68
N GLU A 17 27.39 -13.91 -3.25
CA GLU A 17 26.19 -14.06 -4.08
C GLU A 17 25.49 -12.70 -4.28
N PRO A 18 25.17 -12.31 -5.53
CA PRO A 18 24.47 -11.06 -5.80
C PRO A 18 23.07 -11.07 -5.19
N PRO A 19 22.50 -9.88 -4.88
CA PRO A 19 21.12 -9.78 -4.42
C PRO A 19 20.18 -10.44 -5.43
N ILE A 20 19.17 -11.16 -4.92
CA ILE A 20 18.22 -11.93 -5.73
C ILE A 20 17.63 -11.04 -6.84
N ALA A 21 18.10 -11.25 -8.07
CA ALA A 21 17.61 -10.55 -9.24
C ALA A 21 16.39 -11.29 -9.80
N LEU A 22 15.24 -10.63 -9.82
CA LEU A 22 14.07 -11.15 -10.53
C LEU A 22 14.39 -11.20 -12.03
N LYS A 23 14.16 -12.37 -12.66
CA LYS A 23 14.28 -12.54 -14.11
C LYS A 23 13.41 -11.49 -14.84
N ASP A 24 13.98 -10.81 -15.83
CA ASP A 24 13.33 -9.67 -16.52
C ASP A 24 11.94 -9.98 -17.08
N SER A 25 11.70 -11.22 -17.50
CA SER A 25 10.39 -11.67 -17.97
C SER A 25 9.27 -11.53 -16.92
N TRP A 26 9.58 -11.71 -15.62
CA TRP A 26 8.60 -11.55 -14.55
C TRP A 26 8.24 -10.09 -14.31
N ARG A 27 9.21 -9.18 -14.43
CA ARG A 27 8.95 -7.73 -14.33
C ARG A 27 7.95 -7.28 -15.40
N GLY A 28 8.12 -7.74 -16.65
CA GLY A 28 7.19 -7.43 -17.73
C GLY A 28 5.76 -7.92 -17.47
N ARG A 29 5.61 -9.14 -16.92
CA ARG A 29 4.29 -9.69 -16.55
C ARG A 29 3.61 -8.89 -15.45
N LEU A 30 4.35 -8.43 -14.43
CA LEU A 30 3.80 -7.61 -13.35
C LEU A 30 3.31 -6.26 -13.87
N TRP A 31 4.08 -5.61 -14.75
CA TRP A 31 3.66 -4.36 -15.39
C TRP A 31 2.43 -4.55 -16.28
N LEU A 32 2.32 -5.67 -16.99
CA LEU A 32 1.15 -5.98 -17.79
C LEU A 32 -0.14 -6.06 -16.95
N LEU A 33 -0.08 -6.64 -15.73
CA LEU A 33 -1.22 -6.65 -14.83
C LEU A 33 -1.64 -5.25 -14.37
N VAL A 34 -0.67 -4.36 -14.11
CA VAL A 34 -0.95 -2.95 -13.76
C VAL A 34 -1.63 -2.23 -14.93
N VAL A 35 -1.13 -2.42 -16.15
CA VAL A 35 -1.71 -1.82 -17.36
C VAL A 35 -3.13 -2.34 -17.59
N ILE A 36 -3.38 -3.64 -17.43
CA ILE A 36 -4.73 -4.21 -17.54
C ILE A 36 -5.67 -3.55 -16.54
N SER A 37 -5.28 -3.48 -15.26
CA SER A 37 -6.10 -2.84 -14.23
C SER A 37 -6.42 -1.38 -14.56
N PHE A 38 -5.43 -0.63 -15.06
CA PHE A 38 -5.61 0.75 -15.47
C PHE A 38 -6.58 0.89 -16.66
N VAL A 39 -6.41 0.06 -17.70
CA VAL A 39 -7.29 0.04 -18.87
C VAL A 39 -8.72 -0.35 -18.50
N VAL A 40 -8.90 -1.36 -17.64
CA VAL A 40 -10.23 -1.77 -17.16
C VAL A 40 -10.91 -0.65 -16.38
N PHE A 41 -10.16 0.06 -15.53
CA PHE A 41 -10.68 1.21 -14.78
C PHE A 41 -11.10 2.35 -15.71
N LEU A 42 -10.29 2.69 -16.72
CA LEU A 42 -10.63 3.70 -17.72
C LEU A 42 -11.83 3.29 -18.59
N ALA A 43 -11.91 2.02 -18.99
CA ALA A 43 -13.04 1.50 -19.75
C ALA A 43 -14.34 1.56 -18.92
N ALA A 44 -14.27 1.26 -17.62
CA ALA A 44 -15.40 1.38 -16.71
C ALA A 44 -15.85 2.85 -16.53
N LEU A 45 -14.92 3.82 -16.55
CA LEU A 45 -15.26 5.24 -16.55
C LEU A 45 -15.88 5.73 -17.87
N ALA A 46 -15.51 5.12 -19.00
CA ALA A 46 -16.00 5.51 -20.33
C ALA A 46 -17.35 4.85 -20.69
N THR A 47 -17.75 3.81 -19.97
CA THR A 47 -19.01 3.08 -20.16
C THR A 47 -20.05 3.53 -19.13
N ASP A 48 -21.34 3.26 -19.34
CA ASP A 48 -22.43 3.52 -18.38
C ASP A 48 -22.40 2.61 -17.12
N TYR A 49 -21.21 2.28 -16.62
CA TYR A 49 -21.05 1.48 -15.42
C TYR A 49 -21.41 2.30 -14.17
N PRO A 50 -22.11 1.74 -13.17
CA PRO A 50 -22.50 2.49 -11.97
C PRO A 50 -21.30 3.11 -11.23
N PRO A 51 -21.22 4.44 -11.09
CA PRO A 51 -20.06 5.09 -10.48
C PRO A 51 -19.84 4.71 -9.01
N GLU A 52 -20.92 4.48 -8.26
CA GLU A 52 -20.85 4.07 -6.85
C GLU A 52 -20.12 2.75 -6.66
N LEU A 53 -20.38 1.77 -7.52
CA LEU A 53 -19.71 0.47 -7.51
C LEU A 53 -18.24 0.58 -7.94
N LEU A 54 -17.95 1.39 -8.97
CA LEU A 54 -16.60 1.60 -9.46
C LEU A 54 -15.70 2.23 -8.40
N TRP A 55 -16.13 3.37 -7.85
CA TRP A 55 -15.39 4.09 -6.83
C TRP A 55 -15.34 3.28 -5.53
N GLY A 56 -16.43 2.60 -5.16
CA GLY A 56 -16.46 1.72 -3.98
C GLY A 56 -15.44 0.58 -4.08
N ALA A 57 -15.40 -0.13 -5.21
CA ALA A 57 -14.42 -1.18 -5.45
C ALA A 57 -12.97 -0.64 -5.43
N TYR A 58 -12.75 0.52 -6.05
CA TYR A 58 -11.46 1.21 -6.02
C TYR A 58 -11.01 1.52 -4.59
N TYR A 59 -11.88 2.13 -3.78
CA TYR A 59 -11.56 2.56 -2.42
C TYR A 59 -11.34 1.39 -1.46
N VAL A 60 -12.09 0.30 -1.59
CA VAL A 60 -11.89 -0.92 -0.80
C VAL A 60 -10.51 -1.53 -1.08
N ASN A 61 -10.14 -1.66 -2.36
CA ASN A 61 -8.83 -2.18 -2.73
C ASN A 61 -7.69 -1.28 -2.23
N LEU A 62 -7.83 0.03 -2.41
CA LEU A 62 -6.86 1.00 -1.90
C LEU A 62 -6.67 0.86 -0.39
N THR A 63 -7.76 0.81 0.38
CA THR A 63 -7.71 0.71 1.84
C THR A 63 -7.09 -0.61 2.29
N PHE A 64 -7.41 -1.72 1.60
CA PHE A 64 -6.84 -3.03 1.87
C PHE A 64 -5.31 -3.03 1.71
N PHE A 65 -4.80 -2.60 0.55
CA PHE A 65 -3.35 -2.58 0.31
C PHE A 65 -2.62 -1.54 1.14
N MET A 66 -3.24 -0.39 1.41
CA MET A 66 -2.69 0.61 2.32
C MET A 66 -2.57 0.07 3.75
N GLY A 67 -3.61 -0.63 4.24
CA GLY A 67 -3.60 -1.30 5.54
C GLY A 67 -2.52 -2.38 5.63
N LEU A 68 -2.34 -3.19 4.57
CA LEU A 68 -1.26 -4.18 4.47
C LEU A 68 0.13 -3.53 4.53
N ALA A 69 0.33 -2.41 3.83
CA ALA A 69 1.60 -1.69 3.85
C ALA A 69 1.91 -1.14 5.26
N CYS A 70 0.97 -0.44 5.89
CA CYS A 70 1.14 0.08 7.25
C CYS A 70 1.34 -1.05 8.28
N GLY A 71 0.61 -2.15 8.17
CA GLY A 71 0.75 -3.32 9.04
C GLY A 71 2.13 -3.97 8.92
N SER A 72 2.69 -4.02 7.70
CA SER A 72 4.03 -4.56 7.45
C SER A 72 5.12 -3.73 8.12
N VAL A 73 4.99 -2.39 8.11
CA VAL A 73 5.92 -1.50 8.85
C VAL A 73 5.87 -1.79 10.35
N MET A 74 4.67 -1.97 10.90
CA MET A 74 4.51 -2.31 12.32
C MET A 74 5.20 -3.63 12.68
N ILE A 75 5.07 -4.66 11.82
CA ILE A 75 5.76 -5.94 12.01
C ILE A 75 7.28 -5.78 12.03
N ALA A 76 7.83 -4.99 11.09
CA ALA A 76 9.27 -4.71 11.05
C ALA A 76 9.75 -4.00 12.32
N ALA A 77 8.98 -3.03 12.83
CA ALA A 77 9.27 -2.33 14.08
C ALA A 77 9.22 -3.26 15.29
N ILE A 78 8.20 -4.14 15.38
CA ILE A 78 8.08 -5.14 16.45
C ILE A 78 9.31 -6.03 16.49
N PHE A 79 9.76 -6.57 15.35
CA PHE A 79 10.95 -7.42 15.29
C PHE A 79 12.22 -6.71 15.78
N GLN A 80 12.34 -5.41 15.51
CA GLN A 80 13.44 -4.59 16.00
C GLN A 80 13.37 -4.39 17.52
N ILE A 81 12.18 -4.13 18.08
CA ILE A 81 11.97 -3.94 19.52
C ILE A 81 12.30 -5.21 20.29
N VAL A 82 11.79 -6.36 19.86
CA VAL A 82 12.00 -7.65 20.56
C VAL A 82 13.37 -8.28 20.24
N ARG A 83 14.16 -7.67 19.35
CA ARG A 83 15.48 -8.17 18.90
C ARG A 83 15.42 -9.62 18.40
N ALA A 84 14.42 -9.93 17.57
CA ALA A 84 14.20 -11.29 17.08
C ALA A 84 15.32 -11.72 16.10
N LYS A 85 16.13 -12.71 16.50
CA LYS A 85 17.28 -13.21 15.70
C LYS A 85 16.86 -13.98 14.44
N TRP A 86 15.68 -14.60 14.43
CA TRP A 86 15.14 -15.35 13.29
C TRP A 86 14.39 -14.47 12.28
N SER A 87 14.15 -13.19 12.61
CA SER A 87 13.35 -12.27 11.81
C SER A 87 13.93 -11.80 10.46
N PRO A 88 15.25 -11.86 10.14
CA PRO A 88 15.77 -11.25 8.91
C PRO A 88 15.03 -11.57 7.60
N PRO A 89 14.65 -12.82 7.28
CA PRO A 89 13.91 -13.10 6.05
C PRO A 89 12.51 -12.49 6.02
N VAL A 90 11.79 -12.55 7.15
CA VAL A 90 10.42 -12.00 7.26
C VAL A 90 10.44 -10.48 7.31
N ARG A 91 11.43 -9.89 7.99
CA ARG A 91 11.65 -8.45 8.08
C ARG A 91 11.89 -7.83 6.70
N ARG A 92 12.73 -8.45 5.85
CA ARG A 92 12.96 -7.96 4.47
C ARG A 92 11.69 -7.95 3.63
N LEU A 93 10.83 -8.96 3.79
CA LEU A 93 9.53 -8.99 3.10
C LEU A 93 8.60 -7.88 3.61
N ALA A 94 8.57 -7.66 4.92
CA ALA A 94 7.79 -6.60 5.53
C ALA A 94 8.25 -5.20 5.08
N GLU A 95 9.57 -4.98 5.02
CA GLU A 95 10.17 -3.73 4.54
C GLU A 95 9.89 -3.48 3.04
N ALA A 96 9.81 -4.53 2.22
CA ALA A 96 9.48 -4.39 0.79
C ALA A 96 8.09 -3.76 0.54
N HIS A 97 7.14 -3.93 1.46
CA HIS A 97 5.79 -3.36 1.32
C HIS A 97 5.77 -1.82 1.48
N ILE A 98 6.81 -1.22 2.05
CA ILE A 98 6.96 0.24 2.19
C ILE A 98 6.98 0.92 0.82
N ALA A 99 7.48 0.24 -0.21
CA ALA A 99 7.54 0.76 -1.57
C ALA A 99 6.15 1.11 -2.14
N PHE A 100 5.06 0.58 -1.57
CA PHE A 100 3.70 0.91 -1.96
C PHE A 100 3.19 2.23 -1.35
N LEU A 101 3.74 2.72 -0.23
CA LEU A 101 3.20 3.88 0.49
C LEU A 101 3.14 5.18 -0.34
N PRO A 102 4.16 5.53 -1.16
CA PRO A 102 4.06 6.70 -2.04
C PRO A 102 2.92 6.59 -3.05
N TRP A 103 2.71 5.38 -3.60
CA TRP A 103 1.62 5.09 -4.51
C TRP A 103 0.26 5.12 -3.80
N ALA A 104 0.19 4.63 -2.57
CA ALA A 104 -1.02 4.69 -1.75
C ALA A 104 -1.45 6.15 -1.50
N LEU A 105 -0.51 7.06 -1.24
CA LEU A 105 -0.81 8.49 -1.10
C LEU A 105 -1.33 9.10 -2.40
N PHE A 106 -0.69 8.78 -3.53
CA PHE A 106 -1.13 9.24 -4.85
C PHE A 106 -2.53 8.73 -5.21
N LEU A 107 -2.75 7.42 -5.07
CA LEU A 107 -4.04 6.77 -5.33
C LEU A 107 -5.14 7.28 -4.37
N TRP A 108 -4.79 7.54 -3.12
CA TRP A 108 -5.72 8.19 -2.19
C TRP A 108 -6.09 9.60 -2.67
N GLY A 109 -5.14 10.38 -3.17
CA GLY A 109 -5.43 11.69 -3.78
C GLY A 109 -6.42 11.60 -4.96
N LEU A 110 -6.33 10.54 -5.76
CA LEU A 110 -7.24 10.28 -6.88
C LEU A 110 -8.70 10.07 -6.43
N THR A 111 -8.95 9.69 -5.17
CA THR A 111 -10.32 9.58 -4.64
C THR A 111 -11.07 10.92 -4.63
N TRP A 112 -10.37 12.06 -4.76
CA TRP A 112 -10.98 13.38 -4.87
C TRP A 112 -12.04 13.49 -5.95
N PHE A 113 -11.82 12.83 -7.09
CA PHE A 113 -12.74 12.82 -8.23
C PHE A 113 -14.00 11.96 -7.96
N GLY A 114 -13.87 10.96 -7.11
CA GLY A 114 -14.96 10.05 -6.71
C GLY A 114 -15.64 10.39 -5.39
N ARG A 115 -15.27 11.50 -4.75
CA ARG A 115 -15.65 11.82 -3.36
C ARG A 115 -17.16 11.82 -3.11
N GLU A 116 -17.96 12.21 -4.10
CA GLU A 116 -19.42 12.30 -4.01
C GLU A 116 -20.06 10.90 -3.98
N TYR A 117 -19.47 9.94 -4.67
CA TYR A 117 -19.92 8.55 -4.66
C TYR A 117 -19.46 7.80 -3.42
N LEU A 118 -18.29 8.15 -2.88
CA LEU A 118 -17.68 7.49 -1.74
C LEU A 118 -18.22 7.97 -0.40
N PHE A 119 -18.49 9.26 -0.27
CA PHE A 119 -18.70 9.89 1.03
C PHE A 119 -19.97 10.73 1.05
N TYR A 120 -20.76 10.59 2.12
CA TYR A 120 -21.97 11.40 2.31
C TYR A 120 -21.64 12.89 2.40
N TRP A 121 -20.57 13.26 3.11
CA TRP A 121 -20.10 14.64 3.24
C TRP A 121 -19.55 15.23 1.93
N GLY A 122 -19.29 14.39 0.92
CA GLY A 122 -18.97 14.84 -0.43
C GLY A 122 -20.20 15.38 -1.16
N ARG A 123 -21.41 14.87 -0.86
CA ARG A 123 -22.67 15.21 -1.52
C ARG A 123 -23.48 16.26 -0.77
N ALA A 124 -23.49 16.19 0.57
CA ALA A 124 -24.33 17.04 1.40
C ALA A 124 -23.57 17.50 2.65
N PRO A 125 -23.82 18.73 3.14
CA PRO A 125 -23.26 19.19 4.39
C PRO A 125 -23.76 18.31 5.55
N MET A 126 -22.88 18.00 6.50
CA MET A 126 -23.24 17.26 7.70
C MET A 126 -23.56 18.23 8.84
N PRO A 127 -24.81 18.28 9.32
CA PRO A 127 -25.21 19.21 10.37
C PRO A 127 -24.33 19.10 11.62
N GLY A 128 -23.87 20.24 12.13
CA GLY A 128 -23.03 20.31 13.34
C GLY A 128 -21.55 19.91 13.15
N ARG A 129 -21.15 19.47 11.95
CA ARG A 129 -19.73 19.17 11.60
C ARG A 129 -19.32 19.71 10.24
N GLU A 130 -20.05 20.68 9.72
CA GLU A 130 -19.91 21.19 8.37
C GLU A 130 -18.47 21.66 8.10
N VAL A 131 -17.90 22.45 9.00
CA VAL A 131 -16.51 22.94 8.90
C VAL A 131 -15.50 21.79 8.90
N TRP A 132 -15.73 20.76 9.73
CA TRP A 132 -14.80 19.65 9.89
C TRP A 132 -14.85 18.63 8.74
N MET A 133 -15.97 18.58 8.03
CA MET A 133 -16.27 17.61 6.97
C MET A 133 -16.38 18.26 5.59
N GLN A 134 -15.88 19.49 5.43
CA GLN A 134 -15.74 20.09 4.11
C GLN A 134 -14.73 19.28 3.28
N PRO A 135 -15.03 18.96 2.01
CA PRO A 135 -14.15 18.13 1.20
C PRO A 135 -12.71 18.64 1.15
N ALA A 136 -12.48 19.91 0.82
CA ALA A 136 -11.14 20.47 0.76
C ALA A 136 -10.39 20.34 2.10
N PHE A 137 -11.07 20.64 3.22
CA PHE A 137 -10.46 20.58 4.55
C PHE A 137 -10.08 19.14 4.94
N VAL A 138 -10.96 18.18 4.68
CA VAL A 138 -10.69 16.75 4.92
C VAL A 138 -9.48 16.30 4.10
N TYR A 139 -9.48 16.54 2.79
CA TYR A 139 -8.40 16.06 1.92
C TYR A 139 -7.05 16.72 2.20
N ILE A 140 -7.03 18.02 2.53
CA ILE A 140 -5.79 18.69 2.93
C ILE A 140 -5.27 18.10 4.23
N ARG A 141 -6.11 17.99 5.26
CA ARG A 141 -5.69 17.45 6.56
C ARG A 141 -5.20 16.02 6.45
N PHE A 142 -5.98 15.14 5.83
CA PHE A 142 -5.59 13.73 5.67
C PHE A 142 -4.38 13.59 4.74
N GLY A 143 -4.26 14.40 3.70
CA GLY A 143 -3.08 14.42 2.83
C GLY A 143 -1.81 14.77 3.60
N ILE A 144 -1.86 15.80 4.46
CA ILE A 144 -0.76 16.17 5.34
C ILE A 144 -0.46 15.03 6.32
N LEU A 145 -1.48 14.51 7.03
CA LEU A 145 -1.29 13.44 8.02
C LEU A 145 -0.69 12.16 7.40
N LEU A 146 -1.18 11.75 6.23
CA LEU A 146 -0.67 10.59 5.52
C LEU A 146 0.75 10.83 4.98
N PHE A 147 1.03 12.03 4.49
CA PHE A 147 2.38 12.39 4.07
C PHE A 147 3.38 12.28 5.23
N PHE A 148 3.04 12.86 6.39
CA PHE A 148 3.87 12.72 7.59
C PHE A 148 4.01 11.26 8.01
N LEU A 149 2.92 10.50 8.06
CA LEU A 149 2.94 9.10 8.47
C LEU A 149 3.79 8.19 7.55
N PHE A 150 3.83 8.48 6.24
CA PHE A 150 4.49 7.62 5.27
C PHE A 150 5.96 7.99 5.02
N PHE A 151 6.34 9.24 5.24
CA PHE A 151 7.66 9.75 4.87
C PHE A 151 8.50 10.29 6.02
N MET A 152 7.96 10.40 7.24
CA MET A 152 8.69 10.77 8.44
C MET A 152 8.65 9.65 9.49
#